data_AF-A0A7X7ERG0-F1
#
_entry.id   AF-A0A7X7ERG0-F1
#
_cell.length_a   1.000
_cell.length_b   1.000
_cell.length_c   1.000
_cell.angle_alpha   90.00
_cell.angle_beta   90.00
_cell.angle_gamma   90.00
#
_symmetry.space_group_name_H-M   'P 1'
#
loop_
_entity.id
_entity.type
_entity.pdbx_description
1 polymer ?
#
loop_
_entity_poly.entity_id
_entity_poly.type
_entity_poly.pdbx_seq_one_letter_code
_entity_poly.pdbx_strand_id
1 'polypeptide(L)'
;MLVGARRIGVLFLWGIFSIFVTGCFFDPTIPDQKQYKPLSELAVSDQAVARVYAAAPPFLGPVVVHTWFVVKSANSEEFDRWEVWVDSNGYLSRVCKNLYPPEGEFGLGCYVVAERIGPGAERVKEVLEASVRTYPYSQEFHYLAGPNCNTYAQWVLNQAGWDVELPDSAIGKEYESRH
;
A
#
# COMPACT_ATOMS: atom_id res chain seq x y z
N MET A 1 12.03 -66.24 -48.71
CA MET A 1 11.64 -65.53 -47.47
C MET A 1 12.23 -64.12 -47.55
N LEU A 2 11.47 -63.04 -47.81
CA LEU A 2 10.75 -62.22 -46.80
C LEU A 2 11.72 -61.83 -45.66
N VAL A 3 12.06 -60.59 -45.29
CA VAL A 3 11.61 -59.19 -45.47
C VAL A 3 12.85 -58.33 -45.04
N GLY A 4 13.31 -57.27 -45.71
CA GLY A 4 12.72 -55.94 -45.83
C GLY A 4 13.03 -55.03 -44.61
N ALA A 5 13.86 -53.99 -44.78
CA ALA A 5 13.72 -52.70 -44.09
C ALA A 5 14.74 -51.67 -44.60
N ARG A 6 14.25 -50.74 -45.43
CA ARG A 6 14.90 -49.48 -45.83
C ARG A 6 15.02 -48.56 -44.62
N ARG A 7 16.19 -47.94 -44.39
CA ARG A 7 16.34 -46.81 -43.48
C ARG A 7 16.17 -45.51 -44.26
N ILE A 8 15.07 -44.81 -43.98
CA ILE A 8 14.74 -43.46 -44.44
C ILE A 8 15.39 -42.48 -43.46
N GLY A 9 16.08 -41.46 -43.98
CA GLY A 9 16.72 -40.42 -43.18
C GLY A 9 15.73 -39.40 -42.62
N VAL A 10 16.13 -38.75 -41.51
CA VAL A 10 15.54 -37.48 -41.07
C VAL A 10 16.68 -36.62 -40.50
N LEU A 11 16.93 -35.49 -41.16
CA LEU A 11 17.74 -34.37 -40.71
C LEU A 11 17.06 -33.73 -39.48
N PHE A 12 17.72 -33.72 -38.33
CA PHE A 12 17.29 -32.92 -37.18
C PHE A 12 17.90 -31.52 -37.28
N LEU A 13 17.07 -30.56 -37.71
CA LEU A 13 17.34 -29.13 -37.59
C LEU A 13 17.39 -28.75 -36.10
N TRP A 14 18.54 -28.27 -35.65
CA TRP A 14 18.70 -27.59 -34.37
C TRP A 14 17.96 -26.25 -34.41
N GLY A 15 16.79 -26.19 -33.78
CA GLY A 15 16.10 -24.95 -33.46
C GLY A 15 15.85 -24.90 -31.96
N ILE A 16 16.84 -24.45 -31.18
CA ILE A 16 16.56 -24.01 -29.82
C ILE A 16 16.22 -22.53 -29.91
N PHE A 17 14.92 -22.30 -29.83
CA PHE A 17 14.27 -21.01 -29.72
C PHE A 17 14.77 -20.32 -28.44
N SER A 18 15.64 -19.32 -28.55
CA SER A 18 15.89 -18.39 -27.46
C SER A 18 14.61 -17.59 -27.25
N ILE A 19 13.76 -18.06 -26.32
CA ILE A 19 12.69 -17.23 -25.78
C ILE A 19 13.39 -16.19 -24.90
N PHE A 20 13.76 -15.05 -25.48
CA PHE A 20 13.86 -13.82 -24.71
C PHE A 20 12.44 -13.47 -24.28
N VAL A 21 12.03 -13.97 -23.10
CA VAL A 21 10.91 -13.36 -22.39
C VAL A 21 11.42 -12.03 -21.89
N THR A 22 11.38 -11.01 -22.76
CA THR A 22 11.32 -9.63 -22.30
C THR A 22 9.95 -9.48 -21.66
N GLY A 23 9.83 -9.99 -20.43
CA GLY A 23 8.63 -9.83 -19.64
C GLY A 23 8.43 -8.34 -19.46
N CYS A 24 7.33 -7.82 -19.99
CA CYS A 24 6.75 -6.59 -19.50
C CYS A 24 6.68 -6.73 -17.98
N PHE A 25 7.58 -6.05 -17.28
CA PHE A 25 7.51 -5.93 -15.84
C PHE A 25 6.12 -5.37 -15.53
N PHE A 26 5.38 -6.06 -14.68
CA PHE A 26 4.10 -5.61 -14.15
C PHE A 26 4.32 -4.24 -13.53
N ASP A 27 4.04 -3.18 -14.28
CA ASP A 27 3.82 -1.87 -13.70
C ASP A 27 2.52 -2.01 -12.90
N PRO A 28 2.53 -1.88 -11.56
CA PRO A 28 1.28 -1.87 -10.81
C PRO A 28 0.42 -0.80 -11.46
N THR A 29 -0.69 -1.18 -12.09
CA THR A 29 -1.59 -0.20 -12.67
C THR A 29 -2.12 0.64 -11.51
N ILE A 30 -1.52 1.81 -11.33
CA ILE A 30 -2.03 2.87 -10.46
C ILE A 30 -3.49 3.04 -10.91
N PRO A 31 -4.48 2.86 -10.02
CA PRO A 31 -5.89 3.04 -10.38
C PRO A 31 -6.07 4.40 -11.05
N ASP A 32 -7.07 4.58 -11.91
CA ASP A 32 -7.36 5.92 -12.44
C ASP A 32 -7.62 6.89 -11.27
N GLN A 33 -6.84 7.98 -11.23
CA GLN A 33 -6.77 8.83 -10.05
C GLN A 33 -7.47 10.14 -10.29
N LYS A 34 -8.37 10.47 -9.36
CA LYS A 34 -8.69 11.86 -9.12
C LYS A 34 -7.39 12.62 -8.89
N GLN A 35 -7.16 13.67 -9.68
CA GLN A 35 -6.02 14.55 -9.46
C GLN A 35 -6.22 15.32 -8.15
N TYR A 36 -5.32 15.10 -7.19
CA TYR A 36 -5.28 15.83 -5.93
C TYR A 36 -4.26 16.96 -6.00
N LYS A 37 -4.51 18.04 -5.25
CA LYS A 37 -3.55 19.15 -5.11
C LYS A 37 -2.24 18.65 -4.48
N PRO A 38 -1.07 19.21 -4.78
CA PRO A 38 0.14 18.87 -4.03
C PRO A 38 0.01 19.29 -2.56
N LEU A 39 0.73 18.63 -1.64
CA LEU A 39 0.68 19.02 -0.22
C LEU A 39 1.14 20.45 0.02
N SER A 40 2.05 20.99 -0.80
CA SER A 40 2.50 22.38 -0.72
C SER A 40 1.37 23.40 -0.91
N GLU A 41 0.38 23.10 -1.77
CA GLU A 41 -0.80 23.94 -1.95
C GLU A 41 -1.78 23.78 -0.79
N LEU A 42 -1.86 22.59 -0.18
CA LEU A 42 -2.68 22.37 1.00
C LEU A 42 -2.06 22.94 2.28
N ALA A 43 -0.73 23.08 2.33
CA ALA A 43 -0.01 23.65 3.46
C ALA A 43 -0.48 25.08 3.75
N VAL A 44 -0.71 25.88 2.69
CA VAL A 44 -1.16 27.29 2.80
C VAL A 44 -2.65 27.47 3.08
N SER A 45 -3.45 26.39 3.07
CA SER A 45 -4.86 26.45 3.47
C SER A 45 -5.02 26.51 4.99
N ASP A 46 -6.00 27.26 5.48
CA ASP A 46 -6.36 27.29 6.91
C ASP A 46 -7.11 26.03 7.39
N GLN A 47 -7.45 25.11 6.49
CA GLN A 47 -8.21 23.91 6.79
C GLN A 47 -7.31 22.77 7.26
N ALA A 48 -7.87 21.92 8.13
CA ALA A 48 -7.30 20.62 8.42
C ALA A 48 -7.39 19.70 7.19
N VAL A 49 -6.44 18.78 7.06
CA VAL A 49 -6.33 17.87 5.93
C VAL A 49 -5.97 16.48 6.44
N ALA A 50 -6.62 15.46 5.89
CA ALA A 50 -6.25 14.07 6.08
C ALA A 50 -6.26 13.36 4.73
N ARG A 51 -5.17 12.69 4.40
CA ARG A 51 -5.04 11.87 3.20
C ARG A 51 -4.65 10.45 3.56
N VAL A 52 -5.23 9.50 2.83
CA VAL A 52 -4.77 8.11 2.82
C VAL A 52 -3.97 7.90 1.56
N TYR A 53 -2.76 7.39 1.71
CA TYR A 53 -1.88 7.06 0.61
C TYR A 53 -1.70 5.54 0.51
N ALA A 54 -1.35 5.07 -0.68
CA ALA A 54 -0.96 3.70 -0.96
C ALA A 54 0.20 3.65 -1.95
N ALA A 55 1.10 2.69 -1.80
CA ALA A 55 2.17 2.40 -2.76
C ALA A 55 2.55 0.92 -2.72
N ALA A 56 3.02 0.38 -3.84
CA ALA A 56 3.56 -0.98 -3.87
C ALA A 56 4.93 -1.03 -3.17
N PRO A 57 5.15 -1.88 -2.16
CA PRO A 57 6.46 -2.04 -1.53
C PRO A 57 7.46 -2.63 -2.53
N PRO A 58 8.71 -2.15 -2.56
CA PRO A 58 9.71 -2.66 -3.50
C PRO A 58 10.05 -4.15 -3.28
N PHE A 59 9.79 -4.68 -2.08
CA PHE A 59 10.16 -6.04 -1.65
C PHE A 59 9.01 -7.06 -1.70
N LEU A 60 7.74 -6.63 -1.82
CA LEU A 60 6.57 -7.52 -1.93
C LEU A 60 5.97 -7.58 -3.34
N GLY A 61 6.50 -6.78 -4.26
CA GLY A 61 6.01 -6.72 -5.64
C GLY A 61 4.68 -5.97 -5.79
N PRO A 62 4.17 -5.83 -7.02
CA PRO A 62 3.08 -4.91 -7.35
C PRO A 62 1.68 -5.35 -6.87
N VAL A 63 1.56 -6.54 -6.29
CA VAL A 63 0.26 -7.16 -5.95
C VAL A 63 -0.26 -6.67 -4.59
N VAL A 64 0.63 -6.20 -3.73
CA VAL A 64 0.29 -5.71 -2.38
C VAL A 64 0.67 -4.24 -2.30
N VAL A 65 -0.19 -3.42 -1.69
CA VAL A 65 0.17 -2.03 -1.33
C VAL A 65 0.34 -1.90 0.17
N HIS A 66 1.14 -0.90 0.55
CA HIS A 66 1.27 -0.41 1.91
C HIS A 66 0.53 0.92 2.02
N THR A 67 -0.38 1.03 2.99
CA THR A 67 -1.15 2.26 3.24
C THR A 67 -0.62 3.05 4.42
N TRP A 68 -0.67 4.39 4.32
CA TRP A 68 -0.36 5.31 5.41
C TRP A 68 -1.26 6.55 5.37
N PHE A 69 -1.28 7.30 6.47
CA PHE A 69 -1.96 8.59 6.55
C PHE A 69 -0.97 9.75 6.51
N VAL A 70 -1.42 10.85 5.94
CA VAL A 70 -0.76 12.16 6.04
C VAL A 70 -1.80 13.16 6.50
N VAL A 71 -1.56 13.81 7.64
CA VAL A 71 -2.53 14.71 8.29
C VAL A 71 -1.92 16.04 8.69
N LYS A 72 -2.75 17.09 8.69
CA LYS A 72 -2.43 18.45 9.11
C LYS A 72 -3.65 19.03 9.84
N SER A 73 -3.42 19.76 10.93
CA SER A 73 -4.49 20.52 11.61
C SER A 73 -4.80 21.84 10.91
N ALA A 74 -5.96 22.40 11.21
CA ALA A 74 -6.32 23.75 10.80
C ALA A 74 -5.28 24.76 11.28
N ASN A 75 -4.97 25.75 10.44
CA ASN A 75 -3.95 26.77 10.68
C ASN A 75 -2.51 26.26 10.90
N SER A 76 -2.23 24.98 10.63
CA SER A 76 -0.87 24.44 10.57
C SER A 76 -0.39 24.41 9.12
N GLU A 77 0.91 24.53 8.88
CA GLU A 77 1.54 24.24 7.58
C GLU A 77 2.21 22.85 7.56
N GLU A 78 2.37 22.23 8.73
CA GLU A 78 3.12 20.99 8.91
C GLU A 78 2.24 19.75 8.79
N PHE A 79 2.71 18.78 8.00
CA PHE A 79 2.08 17.48 7.83
C PHE A 79 2.78 16.39 8.64
N ASP A 80 2.00 15.58 9.32
CA ASP A 80 2.43 14.37 10.01
C ASP A 80 2.07 13.13 9.20
N ARG A 81 3.02 12.21 9.04
CA ARG A 81 2.81 10.86 8.50
C ARG A 81 2.57 9.85 9.62
N TRP A 82 1.57 9.00 9.44
CA TRP A 82 1.24 7.94 10.37
C TRP A 82 1.03 6.60 9.68
N GLU A 83 1.62 5.55 10.22
CA GLU A 83 1.47 4.20 9.70
C GLU A 83 1.80 3.17 10.79
N VAL A 84 1.42 1.92 10.56
CA VAL A 84 1.98 0.79 11.29
C VAL A 84 3.15 0.23 10.52
N TRP A 85 4.27 0.06 11.23
CA TRP A 85 5.52 -0.42 10.67
C TRP A 85 6.04 -1.62 11.45
N VAL A 86 6.58 -2.60 10.73
CA VAL A 86 7.18 -3.80 11.32
C VAL A 86 8.54 -3.49 11.97
N ASP A 87 8.85 -4.16 13.08
CA ASP A 87 10.16 -4.06 13.71
C ASP A 87 11.26 -4.74 12.90
N SER A 88 12.51 -4.59 13.35
CA SER A 88 13.67 -5.19 12.66
C SER A 88 13.67 -6.72 12.68
N ASN A 89 12.92 -7.34 13.59
CA ASN A 89 12.87 -8.79 13.75
C ASN A 89 11.74 -9.41 12.90
N GLY A 90 10.81 -8.60 12.37
CA GLY A 90 9.78 -9.02 11.42
C GLY A 90 8.50 -9.57 12.06
N TYR A 91 8.37 -9.54 13.39
CA TYR A 91 7.26 -10.20 14.11
C TYR A 91 6.35 -9.23 14.84
N LEU A 92 6.88 -8.10 15.29
CA LEU A 92 6.11 -7.07 15.99
C LEU A 92 5.92 -5.88 15.08
N SER A 93 4.84 -5.16 15.30
CA SER A 93 4.62 -3.87 14.67
C SER A 93 4.54 -2.76 15.70
N ARG A 94 4.59 -1.51 15.24
CA ARG A 94 4.29 -0.36 16.09
C ARG A 94 3.63 0.72 15.25
N VAL A 95 2.77 1.51 15.88
CA VAL A 95 2.32 2.77 15.29
C VAL A 95 3.51 3.72 15.26
N CYS A 96 3.80 4.27 14.10
CA CYS A 96 4.88 5.19 13.83
C CYS A 96 4.32 6.55 13.42
N LYS A 97 4.88 7.61 14.02
CA LYS A 97 4.70 8.99 13.59
C LYS A 97 5.99 9.46 12.92
N ASN A 98 5.91 9.99 11.71
CA ASN A 98 7.02 10.60 10.96
C ASN A 98 8.27 9.71 10.84
N LEU A 99 8.08 8.37 10.73
CA LEU A 99 9.17 7.45 10.42
C LEU A 99 9.79 7.75 9.06
N TYR A 100 8.94 8.19 8.12
CA TYR A 100 9.30 8.71 6.81
C TYR A 100 8.67 10.10 6.60
N PRO A 101 9.16 10.88 5.61
CA PRO A 101 8.51 12.14 5.22
C PRO A 101 7.05 11.93 4.79
N PRO A 102 6.19 12.96 4.86
CA PRO A 102 4.79 12.91 4.43
C PRO A 102 4.58 12.32 3.03
N GLU A 103 5.33 12.83 2.04
CA GLU A 103 5.32 12.33 0.65
C GLU A 103 6.51 11.39 0.38
N GLY A 104 7.17 10.88 1.43
CA GLY A 104 8.32 9.99 1.28
C GLY A 104 7.96 8.77 0.45
N GLU A 105 8.65 8.60 -0.69
CA GLU A 105 8.46 7.47 -1.60
C GLU A 105 8.75 6.16 -0.87
N PHE A 106 7.67 5.45 -0.54
CA PHE A 106 7.76 4.15 0.10
C PHE A 106 8.01 3.02 -0.94
N GLY A 107 7.77 3.31 -2.21
CA GLY A 107 7.92 2.36 -3.30
C GLY A 107 7.44 2.93 -4.63
N LEU A 108 7.07 2.04 -5.55
CA LEU A 108 6.67 2.40 -6.90
C LEU A 108 5.19 2.77 -6.95
N GLY A 109 4.87 3.80 -7.73
CA GLY A 109 3.50 4.23 -7.98
C GLY A 109 2.75 4.63 -6.71
N CYS A 110 3.29 5.58 -5.95
CA CYS A 110 2.61 6.17 -4.80
C CYS A 110 1.39 6.97 -5.25
N TYR A 111 0.29 6.83 -4.51
CA TYR A 111 -0.94 7.57 -4.79
C TYR A 111 -1.82 7.87 -3.59
N VAL A 112 -2.72 8.84 -3.77
CA VAL A 112 -3.78 9.18 -2.81
C VAL A 112 -5.01 8.30 -3.06
N VAL A 113 -5.39 7.53 -2.05
CA VAL A 113 -6.63 6.75 -2.02
C VAL A 113 -7.82 7.68 -1.76
N ALA A 114 -7.71 8.54 -0.74
CA ALA A 114 -8.78 9.46 -0.37
C ALA A 114 -8.23 10.72 0.33
N GLU A 115 -9.00 11.80 0.26
CA GLU A 115 -8.73 13.07 0.97
C GLU A 115 -9.98 13.54 1.70
N ARG A 116 -9.77 14.01 2.93
CA ARG A 116 -10.76 14.69 3.75
C ARG A 116 -10.20 16.05 4.18
N ILE A 117 -11.03 17.08 4.14
CA ILE A 117 -10.68 18.45 4.53
C ILE A 117 -11.64 18.93 5.62
N GLY A 118 -11.16 19.79 6.51
CA GLY A 118 -11.96 20.45 7.54
C GLY A 118 -12.18 19.56 8.78
N PRO A 119 -13.29 19.71 9.51
CA PRO A 119 -13.50 19.04 10.80
C PRO A 119 -13.38 17.51 10.77
N GLY A 120 -13.75 16.90 9.64
CA GLY A 120 -13.59 15.46 9.46
C GLY A 120 -12.13 15.00 9.42
N ALA A 121 -11.21 15.86 8.97
CA ALA A 121 -9.78 15.58 8.99
C ALA A 121 -9.18 15.70 10.39
N GLU A 122 -9.61 16.66 11.20
CA GLU A 122 -9.19 16.76 12.61
C GLU A 122 -9.56 15.49 13.37
N ARG A 123 -10.77 14.96 13.16
CA ARG A 123 -11.17 13.69 13.75
C ARG A 123 -10.25 12.53 13.37
N VAL A 124 -9.79 12.48 12.11
CA VAL A 124 -8.81 11.46 11.69
C VAL A 124 -7.50 11.63 12.45
N LYS A 125 -7.01 12.87 12.59
CA LYS A 125 -5.80 13.17 13.36
C LYS A 125 -5.92 12.79 14.84
N GLU A 126 -7.05 13.08 15.49
CA GLU A 126 -7.32 12.68 16.88
C GLU A 126 -7.25 11.17 17.06
N VAL A 127 -7.84 10.40 16.12
CA VAL A 127 -7.76 8.93 16.12
C VAL A 127 -6.33 8.45 15.97
N LEU A 128 -5.56 9.04 15.04
CA LEU A 128 -4.16 8.69 14.81
C LEU A 128 -3.28 8.97 16.03
N GLU A 129 -3.50 10.08 16.72
CA GLU A 129 -2.74 10.42 17.94
C GLU A 129 -3.09 9.48 19.10
N ALA A 130 -4.35 9.09 19.22
CA ALA A 130 -4.79 8.12 20.21
C ALA A 130 -4.33 6.68 19.91
N SER A 131 -4.16 6.33 18.62
CA SER A 131 -3.91 4.96 18.16
C SER A 131 -2.64 4.34 18.73
N VAL A 132 -1.65 5.16 19.10
CA VAL A 132 -0.43 4.71 19.79
C VAL A 132 -0.75 3.89 21.05
N ARG A 133 -1.89 4.19 21.70
CA ARG A 133 -2.35 3.50 22.91
C ARG A 133 -3.53 2.58 22.68
N THR A 134 -4.33 2.85 21.65
CA THR A 134 -5.63 2.20 21.46
C THR A 134 -5.67 1.19 20.31
N TYR A 135 -4.67 1.17 19.43
CA TYR A 135 -4.63 0.20 18.33
C TYR A 135 -4.40 -1.23 18.87
N PRO A 136 -5.35 -2.17 18.68
CA PRO A 136 -5.34 -3.46 19.36
C PRO A 136 -4.27 -4.42 18.85
N TYR A 137 -3.77 -4.24 17.62
CA TYR A 137 -2.84 -5.16 16.96
C TYR A 137 -1.40 -4.63 16.93
N SER A 138 -1.02 -3.81 17.90
CA SER A 138 0.31 -3.20 17.99
C SER A 138 1.43 -4.15 18.45
N GLN A 139 1.16 -5.44 18.62
CA GLN A 139 2.16 -6.45 19.03
C GLN A 139 2.19 -7.67 18.10
N GLU A 140 1.60 -7.57 16.91
CA GLU A 140 1.57 -8.63 15.92
C GLU A 140 1.69 -8.02 14.53
N PHE A 141 2.34 -8.72 13.60
CA PHE A 141 2.42 -8.30 12.20
C PHE A 141 2.48 -9.50 11.25
N HIS A 142 1.57 -9.52 10.27
CA HIS A 142 1.60 -10.48 9.16
C HIS A 142 1.52 -9.74 7.83
N TYR A 143 2.56 -9.86 7.02
CA TYR A 143 2.67 -9.18 5.72
C TYR A 143 1.46 -9.44 4.81
N LEU A 144 0.85 -10.63 4.88
CA LEU A 144 -0.35 -11.01 4.15
C LEU A 144 -1.46 -11.39 5.13
N ALA A 145 -2.72 -11.13 4.76
CA ALA A 145 -3.93 -11.32 5.55
C ALA A 145 -4.08 -10.45 6.83
N GLY A 146 -2.99 -9.93 7.38
CA GLY A 146 -2.99 -9.03 8.54
C GLY A 146 -2.93 -9.75 9.90
N PRO A 147 -2.80 -9.00 11.01
CA PRO A 147 -2.76 -7.54 11.08
C PRO A 147 -1.50 -6.95 10.43
N ASN A 148 -1.66 -5.85 9.69
CA ASN A 148 -0.56 -5.10 9.08
C ASN A 148 -0.91 -3.61 8.93
N CYS A 149 -0.17 -2.87 8.11
CA CYS A 149 -0.43 -1.46 7.80
C CYS A 149 -1.82 -1.22 7.17
N ASN A 150 -2.33 -2.15 6.36
CA ASN A 150 -3.64 -2.07 5.73
C ASN A 150 -4.76 -2.34 6.73
N THR A 151 -4.55 -3.29 7.66
CA THR A 151 -5.43 -3.48 8.82
C THR A 151 -5.51 -2.21 9.67
N TYR A 152 -4.36 -1.60 9.97
CA TYR A 152 -4.30 -0.34 10.71
C TYR A 152 -5.04 0.79 9.98
N ALA A 153 -4.85 0.90 8.66
CA ALA A 153 -5.53 1.93 7.90
C ALA A 153 -7.05 1.77 7.93
N GLN A 154 -7.54 0.54 7.74
CA GLN A 154 -8.97 0.26 7.84
C GLN A 154 -9.51 0.54 9.25
N TRP A 155 -8.78 0.14 10.30
CA TRP A 155 -9.14 0.44 11.69
C TRP A 155 -9.31 1.95 11.92
N VAL A 156 -8.35 2.76 11.48
CA VAL A 156 -8.40 4.24 11.62
C VAL A 156 -9.60 4.82 10.87
N LEU A 157 -9.87 4.36 9.65
CA LEU A 157 -11.04 4.79 8.87
C LEU A 157 -12.35 4.50 9.62
N ASN A 158 -12.48 3.29 10.17
CA ASN A 158 -13.62 2.87 10.98
C ASN A 158 -13.80 3.75 12.22
N GLN A 159 -12.74 3.96 13.02
CA GLN A 159 -12.80 4.77 14.24
C GLN A 159 -13.10 6.25 13.95
N ALA A 160 -12.55 6.79 12.86
CA ALA A 160 -12.79 8.17 12.43
C ALA A 160 -14.17 8.38 11.79
N GLY A 161 -14.94 7.31 11.55
CA GLY A 161 -16.20 7.37 10.82
C GLY A 161 -15.99 7.96 9.42
N TRP A 162 -14.93 7.54 8.73
CA TRP A 162 -14.61 7.95 7.37
C TRP A 162 -14.80 6.77 6.43
N ASP A 163 -15.92 6.76 5.71
CA ASP A 163 -16.28 5.72 4.76
C ASP A 163 -15.42 5.83 3.49
N VAL A 164 -14.31 5.08 3.47
CA VAL A 164 -13.37 4.98 2.35
C VAL A 164 -13.09 3.51 2.07
N GLU A 165 -13.25 3.12 0.82
CA GLU A 165 -12.85 1.81 0.36
C GLU A 165 -11.35 1.81 0.02
N LEU A 166 -10.57 1.07 0.80
CA LEU A 166 -9.17 0.80 0.45
C LEU A 166 -9.09 -0.10 -0.79
N PRO A 167 -8.06 0.05 -1.64
CA PRO A 167 -7.93 -0.76 -2.86
C PRO A 167 -7.84 -2.26 -2.52
N ASP A 168 -8.24 -3.14 -3.45
CA ASP A 168 -8.17 -4.59 -3.22
C ASP A 168 -6.75 -5.12 -3.02
N SER A 169 -5.75 -4.38 -3.53
CA SER A 169 -4.34 -4.65 -3.27
C SER A 169 -3.89 -4.31 -1.84
N ALA A 170 -4.73 -3.64 -1.04
CA ALA A 170 -4.49 -3.42 0.40
C ALA A 170 -4.79 -4.70 1.19
N ILE A 171 -4.02 -5.76 0.91
CA ILE A 171 -4.18 -7.08 1.51
C ILE A 171 -4.07 -6.97 3.04
N GLY A 172 -5.09 -7.45 3.75
CA GLY A 172 -5.22 -7.33 5.21
C GLY A 172 -6.21 -6.26 5.68
N LYS A 173 -6.78 -5.44 4.78
CA LYS A 173 -7.83 -4.45 5.12
C LYS A 173 -9.04 -5.09 5.84
N GLU A 174 -9.41 -6.31 5.46
CA GLU A 174 -10.56 -7.06 6.02
C GLU A 174 -10.25 -7.86 7.28
N TYR A 175 -9.14 -7.60 7.99
CA TYR A 175 -8.75 -8.43 9.14
C TYR A 175 -9.81 -8.40 10.26
N GLU A 176 -10.37 -7.21 10.55
CA GLU A 176 -11.40 -7.01 11.58
C GLU A 176 -12.75 -7.62 11.24
N SER A 177 -13.11 -7.71 9.97
CA SER A 177 -14.39 -8.29 9.55
C SER A 177 -14.37 -9.82 9.58
N ARG A 178 -13.18 -10.43 9.70
CA ARG A 178 -12.97 -11.88 9.67
C ARG A 178 -12.88 -12.54 11.05
N HIS A 179 -12.79 -11.77 12.14
CA HIS A 179 -12.57 -12.26 13.52
C HIS A 179 -13.39 -11.46 14.53
#